data_AF-A0A2N8MWE7-F1
#
_entry.id   AF-A0A2N8MWE7-F1
#
_cell.length_a   1.000
_cell.length_b   1.000
_cell.length_c   1.000
_cell.angle_alpha   90.00
_cell.angle_beta   90.00
_cell.angle_gamma   90.00
#
_symmetry.space_group_name_H-M   'P 1'
#
loop_
_entity.id
_entity.type
_entity.pdbx_description
1 polymer ?
#
loop_
_entity_poly.entity_id
_entity_poly.type
_entity_poly.pdbx_seq_one_letter_code
_entity_poly.pdbx_strand_id
1 'polypeptide(L)'
;MTPPPSSRRRSGGVPARPRARKLGAVRRSQLVTTYGVGAMIAIDNESFIVAGIDSWNIDDAPEIFERRLAKVLRVKSFRLPPAPDPDRGVDGVRVRRFPEFYSCPECRVLQPFSAFNCLPGRANCPSCQEDLVPSRFVLACDDGHIEDFPYWKWVHRGSEQSRGLCGGTLTLRTEGNTASLRSVVVRCTCGVPDVSMEGAFRVKSLRELGIRCEGRRPWLSGAKPQPCTRHPRAMQRGSSSAWHPVMRSALSIPPWGEGVRGLVEREKLIGAPEDAIRWHFEKRPGLLKRADTTIEEVIHFAREMSEDTPTPGESVDAPVDPHTLLRKEEYESLCRGNPEQRTSEWQPFVCEKPEGDLTPVHALGLAEIMLAKRLREVRALEGFTRGVAPLESEPEQRLAELHLSHDVDWLPAIEVKGEGVFVRLDEDRLREWETNPAVIEQVEQMRLNHLALIRERTPSNPKTSGPKSPVSPRFVLLHTLAHILINEWSLDGGYPASALRERLYAGDTMAGILVYTATSDSAGSLGGIVAQGDPERLAATLRSALARAAWCSNDPLCMESGASGADSVNLAACHACVLLPETSCELNNSFLDRTLLVGAPSGAVPGYFQQIAAVN
;
A
#
# COMPACT_ATOMS: atom_id res chain seq x y z
N MET A 1 -72.87 40.14 -10.84
CA MET A 1 -71.61 40.18 -11.61
C MET A 1 -70.61 39.30 -10.90
N THR A 2 -70.47 38.07 -11.37
CA THR A 2 -69.56 37.05 -10.82
C THR A 2 -68.22 37.17 -11.53
N PRO A 3 -67.08 37.30 -10.82
CA PRO A 3 -65.78 37.45 -11.46
C PRO A 3 -65.33 36.12 -12.09
N PRO A 4 -64.52 36.17 -13.17
CA PRO A 4 -64.09 34.98 -13.90
C PRO A 4 -63.02 34.19 -13.11
N PRO A 5 -62.89 32.87 -13.36
CA PRO A 5 -61.90 32.04 -12.68
C PRO A 5 -60.47 32.34 -13.17
N SER A 6 -59.54 32.45 -12.23
CA SER A 6 -58.13 32.75 -12.45
C SER A 6 -57.42 31.64 -13.24
N SER A 7 -56.74 32.01 -14.32
CA SER A 7 -55.86 31.14 -15.10
C SER A 7 -54.64 30.67 -14.28
N ARG A 8 -54.56 29.38 -13.95
CA ARG A 8 -53.30 28.78 -13.44
C ARG A 8 -52.30 28.66 -14.58
N ARG A 9 -51.30 29.56 -14.60
CA ARG A 9 -50.07 29.39 -15.39
C ARG A 9 -49.37 28.10 -14.94
N ARG A 10 -49.21 27.15 -15.86
CA ARG A 10 -48.27 26.03 -15.71
C ARG A 10 -46.85 26.60 -15.75
N SER A 11 -46.20 26.74 -14.60
CA SER A 11 -44.74 26.88 -14.54
C SER A 11 -44.13 25.55 -15.00
N GLY A 12 -43.50 25.54 -16.17
CA GLY A 12 -42.67 24.43 -16.62
C GLY A 12 -41.51 24.24 -15.65
N GLY A 13 -41.63 23.26 -14.76
CA GLY A 13 -40.53 22.82 -13.92
C GLY A 13 -39.47 22.14 -14.79
N VAL A 14 -38.24 22.64 -14.71
CA VAL A 14 -37.06 21.94 -15.22
C VAL A 14 -37.07 20.52 -14.65
N PRO A 15 -36.90 19.46 -15.46
CA PRO A 15 -36.87 18.10 -14.93
C PRO A 15 -35.75 18.00 -13.89
N ALA A 16 -36.10 17.56 -12.68
CA ALA A 16 -35.12 17.34 -11.62
C ALA A 16 -34.04 16.40 -12.15
N ARG A 17 -32.79 16.87 -12.20
CA ARG A 17 -31.64 16.04 -12.58
C ARG A 17 -31.63 14.79 -11.70
N PRO A 18 -31.41 13.59 -12.26
CA PRO A 18 -31.38 12.36 -11.48
C PRO A 18 -30.33 12.49 -10.38
N ARG A 19 -30.78 12.48 -9.11
CA ARG A 19 -29.88 12.45 -7.96
C ARG A 19 -29.25 11.06 -7.90
N ALA A 20 -27.91 11.01 -7.88
CA ALA A 20 -27.18 9.76 -7.68
C ALA A 20 -27.58 9.14 -6.33
N ARG A 21 -27.85 7.83 -6.32
CA ARG A 21 -28.15 7.10 -5.09
C ARG A 21 -26.87 7.00 -4.25
N LYS A 22 -26.88 7.55 -3.04
CA LYS A 22 -25.81 7.36 -2.06
C LYS A 22 -25.92 5.95 -1.48
N LEU A 23 -25.04 5.04 -1.91
CA LEU A 23 -24.96 3.68 -1.37
C LEU A 23 -24.04 3.61 -0.14
N GLY A 24 -22.97 4.39 -0.14
CA GLY A 24 -21.99 4.42 0.94
C GLY A 24 -20.92 5.47 0.71
N ALA A 25 -19.92 5.51 1.59
CA ALA A 25 -18.79 6.43 1.49
C ALA A 25 -17.49 5.69 1.84
N VAL A 26 -16.40 6.09 1.16
CA VAL A 26 -15.05 5.59 1.38
C VAL A 26 -14.13 6.78 1.61
N ARG A 27 -13.18 6.67 2.54
CA ARG A 27 -12.21 7.75 2.79
C ARG A 27 -11.21 7.82 1.62
N ARG A 28 -10.78 9.03 1.24
CA ARG A 28 -9.80 9.22 0.14
C ARG A 28 -8.50 8.47 0.37
N SER A 29 -8.02 8.40 1.61
CA SER A 29 -6.83 7.62 1.98
C SER A 29 -6.96 6.13 1.64
N GLN A 30 -8.16 5.57 1.86
CA GLN A 30 -8.43 4.17 1.54
C GLN A 30 -8.40 3.88 0.05
N LEU A 31 -8.65 4.87 -0.83
CA LEU A 31 -8.53 4.71 -2.29
C LEU A 31 -7.08 4.59 -2.78
N VAL A 32 -6.10 4.74 -1.89
CA VAL A 32 -4.69 4.44 -2.17
C VAL A 32 -4.25 3.19 -1.41
N THR A 33 -4.72 2.99 -0.17
CA THR A 33 -4.22 1.92 0.70
C THR A 33 -4.99 0.59 0.67
N THR A 34 -6.31 0.59 0.41
CA THR A 34 -7.16 -0.61 0.66
C THR A 34 -8.18 -0.85 -0.46
N TYR A 35 -8.79 0.21 -0.95
CA TYR A 35 -9.80 0.25 -1.99
C TYR A 35 -9.28 1.02 -3.20
N GLY A 36 -8.03 0.78 -3.58
CA GLY A 36 -7.44 1.39 -4.78
C GLY A 36 -8.00 0.82 -6.07
N VAL A 37 -7.47 1.29 -7.19
CA VAL A 37 -7.85 0.78 -8.52
C VAL A 37 -7.72 -0.74 -8.55
N GLY A 38 -8.72 -1.41 -9.13
CA GLY A 38 -8.77 -2.87 -9.19
C GLY A 38 -9.14 -3.55 -7.87
N ALA A 39 -9.29 -2.83 -6.75
CA ALA A 39 -9.78 -3.41 -5.50
C ALA A 39 -11.30 -3.56 -5.54
N MET A 40 -11.82 -4.54 -4.80
CA MET A 40 -13.26 -4.75 -4.64
C MET A 40 -13.79 -4.03 -3.40
N ILE A 41 -14.93 -3.36 -3.56
CA ILE A 41 -15.67 -2.67 -2.50
C ILE A 41 -17.05 -3.32 -2.37
N ALA A 42 -17.37 -3.79 -1.17
CA ALA A 42 -18.70 -4.24 -0.82
C ALA A 42 -19.48 -3.04 -0.25
N ILE A 43 -20.65 -2.74 -0.81
CA ILE A 43 -21.56 -1.72 -0.27
C ILE A 43 -22.95 -2.33 -0.22
N ASP A 44 -23.49 -2.52 0.98
CA ASP A 44 -24.72 -3.26 1.23
C ASP A 44 -24.70 -4.65 0.54
N ASN A 45 -25.73 -4.94 -0.27
CA ASN A 45 -25.87 -6.16 -1.07
C ASN A 45 -25.27 -6.01 -2.48
N GLU A 46 -24.47 -4.97 -2.74
CA GLU A 46 -23.80 -4.77 -4.02
C GLU A 46 -22.27 -4.87 -3.88
N SER A 47 -21.61 -5.28 -4.96
CA SER A 47 -20.16 -5.34 -5.02
C SER A 47 -19.65 -4.65 -6.27
N PHE A 48 -18.61 -3.85 -6.09
CA PHE A 48 -17.99 -3.08 -7.13
C PHE A 48 -16.48 -3.29 -7.16
N ILE A 49 -15.85 -3.10 -8.31
CA ILE A 49 -14.42 -2.95 -8.48
C ILE A 49 -14.11 -1.50 -8.85
N VAL A 50 -13.08 -0.92 -8.25
CA VAL A 50 -12.65 0.46 -8.54
C VAL A 50 -12.05 0.51 -9.93
N ALA A 51 -12.58 1.39 -10.78
CA ALA A 51 -12.15 1.51 -12.17
C ALA A 51 -10.79 2.19 -12.30
N GLY A 52 -10.14 1.99 -13.45
CA GLY A 52 -8.87 2.61 -13.80
C GLY A 52 -8.88 4.13 -13.71
N ILE A 53 -7.70 4.71 -13.47
CA ILE A 53 -7.52 6.17 -13.31
C ILE A 53 -7.80 6.95 -14.59
N ASP A 54 -7.76 6.28 -15.75
CA ASP A 54 -8.18 6.79 -17.06
C ASP A 54 -9.67 7.18 -17.12
N SER A 55 -10.47 6.65 -16.19
CA SER A 55 -11.91 6.92 -16.11
C SER A 55 -12.29 7.99 -15.08
N TRP A 56 -11.34 8.47 -14.28
CA TRP A 56 -11.60 9.40 -13.18
C TRP A 56 -11.67 10.84 -13.70
N ASN A 57 -12.61 11.63 -13.19
CA ASN A 57 -12.59 13.08 -13.41
C ASN A 57 -11.60 13.72 -12.45
N ILE A 58 -10.57 14.37 -12.97
CA ILE A 58 -9.46 14.96 -12.21
C ILE A 58 -9.42 16.49 -12.26
N ASP A 59 -10.39 17.14 -12.91
CA ASP A 59 -10.37 18.59 -13.15
C ASP A 59 -10.27 19.37 -11.83
N ASP A 60 -11.03 18.95 -10.82
CA ASP A 60 -11.06 19.54 -9.48
C ASP A 60 -10.17 18.79 -8.47
N ALA A 61 -9.40 17.78 -8.90
CA ALA A 61 -8.57 16.97 -8.01
C ALA A 61 -7.29 17.75 -7.62
N PRO A 62 -7.03 17.98 -6.32
CA PRO A 62 -5.82 18.66 -5.88
C PRO A 62 -4.56 17.89 -6.29
N GLU A 63 -3.60 18.62 -6.84
CA GLU A 63 -2.29 18.09 -7.23
C GLU A 63 -1.36 18.05 -6.02
N ILE A 64 -0.63 16.94 -5.89
CA ILE A 64 0.39 16.72 -4.87
C ILE A 64 1.74 16.78 -5.56
N PHE A 65 2.64 17.60 -5.01
CA PHE A 65 4.00 17.73 -5.52
C PHE A 65 4.98 16.95 -4.64
N GLU A 66 5.74 16.06 -5.28
CA GLU A 66 6.93 15.38 -4.74
C GLU A 66 7.81 14.91 -5.90
N ARG A 67 8.77 15.75 -6.30
CA ARG A 67 9.57 15.57 -7.51
C ARG A 67 10.42 14.29 -7.49
N ARG A 68 10.99 13.93 -6.34
CA ARG A 68 11.88 12.77 -6.25
C ARG A 68 11.12 11.47 -6.46
N LEU A 69 9.94 11.37 -5.85
CA LEU A 69 9.04 10.25 -6.06
C LEU A 69 8.54 10.18 -7.51
N ALA A 70 8.23 11.34 -8.11
CA ALA A 70 7.82 11.44 -9.50
C ALA A 70 8.91 10.93 -10.47
N LYS A 71 10.19 11.22 -10.17
CA LYS A 71 11.36 10.72 -10.92
C LYS A 71 11.51 9.20 -10.79
N VAL A 72 11.37 8.65 -9.58
CA VAL A 72 11.42 7.19 -9.33
C VAL A 72 10.29 6.47 -10.08
N LEU A 73 9.08 7.02 -10.03
CA LEU A 73 7.89 6.44 -10.66
C LEU A 73 7.70 6.80 -12.15
N ARG A 74 8.54 7.67 -12.70
CA ARG A 74 8.50 8.14 -14.10
C ARG A 74 7.16 8.78 -14.49
N VAL A 75 6.57 9.55 -13.58
CA VAL A 75 5.33 10.30 -13.79
C VAL A 75 5.56 11.80 -13.62
N LYS A 76 4.67 12.64 -14.16
CA LYS A 76 4.81 14.10 -14.06
C LYS A 76 4.22 14.66 -12.78
N SER A 77 3.11 14.12 -12.32
CA SER A 77 2.38 14.66 -11.16
C SER A 77 1.69 13.57 -10.35
N PHE A 78 1.33 13.92 -9.12
CA PHE A 78 0.46 13.10 -8.29
C PHE A 78 -0.84 13.85 -8.02
N ARG A 79 -1.95 13.12 -7.85
CA ARG A 79 -3.23 13.75 -7.51
C ARG A 79 -3.91 13.03 -6.37
N LEU A 80 -4.55 13.79 -5.48
CA LEU A 80 -5.44 13.20 -4.49
C LEU A 80 -6.68 12.62 -5.20
N PRO A 81 -7.11 11.39 -4.88
CA PRO A 81 -8.29 10.77 -5.49
C PRO A 81 -9.51 11.73 -5.48
N PRO A 82 -10.21 11.95 -6.59
CA PRO A 82 -11.24 12.98 -6.69
C PRO A 82 -12.41 12.70 -5.73
N ALA A 83 -12.85 13.74 -5.04
CA ALA A 83 -13.94 13.70 -4.08
C ALA A 83 -14.95 14.82 -4.41
N PRO A 84 -15.85 14.59 -5.39
CA PRO A 84 -16.84 15.59 -5.78
C PRO A 84 -17.84 15.86 -4.64
N ASP A 85 -18.61 16.93 -4.78
CA ASP A 85 -19.70 17.29 -3.87
C ASP A 85 -20.60 16.07 -3.58
N PRO A 86 -20.70 15.63 -2.30
CA PRO A 86 -21.49 14.48 -1.92
C PRO A 86 -22.94 14.57 -2.39
N ASP A 87 -23.53 15.78 -2.42
CA ASP A 87 -24.94 15.98 -2.76
C ASP A 87 -25.22 15.95 -4.26
N ARG A 88 -24.20 16.23 -5.08
CA ARG A 88 -24.27 16.06 -6.53
C ARG A 88 -24.01 14.61 -6.92
N GLY A 89 -23.03 13.94 -6.29
CA GLY A 89 -22.59 12.58 -6.68
C GLY A 89 -22.12 12.48 -8.14
N VAL A 90 -21.91 13.66 -8.74
CA VAL A 90 -21.35 14.03 -10.03
C VAL A 90 -19.87 13.68 -10.19
N ASP A 91 -19.43 12.73 -11.01
CA ASP A 91 -18.03 12.72 -11.50
C ASP A 91 -16.90 12.64 -10.44
N GLY A 92 -16.78 11.50 -9.76
CA GLY A 92 -15.65 11.19 -8.86
C GLY A 92 -14.88 9.95 -9.31
N VAL A 93 -14.35 9.20 -8.33
CA VAL A 93 -13.79 7.86 -8.59
C VAL A 93 -14.89 6.94 -9.11
N ARG A 94 -14.67 6.40 -10.32
CA ARG A 94 -15.63 5.51 -10.97
C ARG A 94 -15.45 4.09 -10.47
N VAL A 95 -16.56 3.38 -10.33
CA VAL A 95 -16.59 1.96 -9.93
C VAL A 95 -17.45 1.18 -10.91
N ARG A 96 -17.24 -0.14 -10.98
CA ARG A 96 -17.97 -1.06 -11.87
C ARG A 96 -18.49 -2.23 -11.09
N ARG A 97 -19.66 -2.75 -11.45
CA ARG A 97 -20.21 -3.94 -10.79
C ARG A 97 -19.29 -5.13 -11.04
N PHE A 98 -18.78 -5.72 -9.97
CA PHE A 98 -17.96 -6.93 -10.01
C PHE A 98 -17.99 -7.59 -8.61
N PRO A 99 -18.14 -8.92 -8.50
CA PRO A 99 -18.30 -9.91 -9.58
C PRO A 99 -19.57 -9.70 -10.43
N GLU A 100 -19.61 -10.24 -11.65
CA GLU A 100 -20.79 -10.15 -12.52
C GLU A 100 -21.87 -11.15 -12.12
N PHE A 101 -21.52 -12.28 -11.50
CA PHE A 101 -22.48 -13.30 -11.06
C PHE A 101 -23.16 -12.92 -9.74
N TYR A 102 -24.49 -13.06 -9.71
CA TYR A 102 -25.34 -12.84 -8.53
C TYR A 102 -26.25 -14.04 -8.29
N SER A 103 -26.64 -14.24 -7.03
CA SER A 103 -27.63 -15.22 -6.62
C SER A 103 -28.80 -14.58 -5.88
N CYS A 104 -30.02 -15.05 -6.14
CA CYS A 104 -31.18 -14.66 -5.34
C CYS A 104 -31.33 -15.58 -4.12
N PRO A 105 -31.52 -15.06 -2.89
CA PRO A 105 -31.70 -15.89 -1.70
C PRO A 105 -32.92 -16.83 -1.76
N GLU A 106 -34.03 -16.37 -2.38
CA GLU A 106 -35.29 -17.11 -2.44
C GLU A 106 -35.33 -18.12 -3.60
N CYS A 107 -35.29 -17.65 -4.84
CA CYS A 107 -35.35 -18.55 -6.01
C CYS A 107 -34.05 -19.31 -6.27
N ARG A 108 -32.95 -18.94 -5.58
CA ARG A 108 -31.62 -19.58 -5.65
C ARG A 108 -30.97 -19.56 -7.02
N VAL A 109 -31.55 -18.88 -8.01
CA VAL A 109 -30.99 -18.73 -9.35
C VAL A 109 -29.65 -18.01 -9.26
N LEU A 110 -28.63 -18.57 -9.93
CA LEU A 110 -27.28 -18.04 -10.05
C LEU A 110 -26.99 -17.70 -11.51
N GLN A 111 -26.82 -16.43 -11.83
CA GLN A 111 -26.56 -15.97 -13.20
C GLN A 111 -25.89 -14.58 -13.21
N PRO A 112 -25.35 -14.13 -14.36
CA PRO A 112 -24.85 -12.77 -14.50
C PRO A 112 -25.93 -11.73 -14.17
N PHE A 113 -25.55 -10.60 -13.56
CA PHE A 113 -26.46 -9.54 -13.13
C PHE A 113 -27.34 -9.02 -14.28
N SER A 114 -26.77 -8.89 -15.47
CA SER A 114 -27.50 -8.45 -16.67
C SER A 114 -28.65 -9.39 -17.05
N ALA A 115 -28.55 -10.68 -16.76
CA ALA A 115 -29.58 -11.67 -17.07
C ALA A 115 -30.79 -11.62 -16.13
N PHE A 116 -30.64 -11.05 -14.92
CA PHE A 116 -31.79 -10.82 -14.04
C PHE A 116 -32.74 -9.75 -14.55
N ASN A 117 -32.33 -8.87 -15.48
CA ASN A 117 -33.15 -7.76 -16.00
C ASN A 117 -33.76 -6.90 -14.88
N CYS A 118 -32.95 -6.56 -13.86
CA CYS A 118 -33.36 -5.71 -12.75
C CYS A 118 -33.76 -4.30 -13.22
N LEU A 119 -34.65 -3.65 -12.46
CA LEU A 119 -34.96 -2.24 -12.68
C LEU A 119 -33.70 -1.38 -12.49
N PRO A 120 -33.50 -0.32 -13.30
CA PRO A 120 -32.34 0.56 -13.17
C PRO A 120 -32.19 1.12 -11.75
N GLY A 121 -30.97 1.02 -11.19
CA GLY A 121 -30.64 1.54 -9.85
C GLY A 121 -31.05 0.65 -8.67
N ARG A 122 -31.59 -0.55 -8.93
CA ARG A 122 -31.91 -1.55 -7.91
C ARG A 122 -31.28 -2.90 -8.26
N ALA A 123 -30.78 -3.60 -7.24
CA ALA A 123 -30.19 -4.92 -7.38
C ALA A 123 -31.15 -5.99 -6.81
N ASN A 124 -32.41 -5.96 -7.23
CA ASN A 124 -33.47 -6.83 -6.71
C ASN A 124 -33.89 -7.83 -7.78
N CYS A 125 -34.18 -9.06 -7.36
CA CYS A 125 -34.75 -10.09 -8.23
C CYS A 125 -36.15 -9.66 -8.68
N PRO A 126 -36.46 -9.58 -9.99
CA PRO A 126 -37.80 -9.18 -10.43
C PRO A 126 -38.91 -10.13 -9.98
N SER A 127 -38.59 -11.44 -9.91
CA SER A 127 -39.55 -12.48 -9.54
C SER A 127 -39.83 -12.55 -8.04
N CYS A 128 -38.81 -12.33 -7.21
CA CYS A 128 -38.92 -12.49 -5.75
C CYS A 128 -38.98 -11.15 -5.00
N GLN A 129 -38.67 -10.03 -5.65
CA GLN A 129 -38.48 -8.71 -5.06
C GLN A 129 -37.39 -8.61 -3.96
N GLU A 130 -36.68 -9.71 -3.68
CA GLU A 130 -35.55 -9.75 -2.76
C GLU A 130 -34.26 -9.20 -3.35
N ASP A 131 -33.39 -8.71 -2.47
CA ASP A 131 -32.05 -8.23 -2.83
C ASP A 131 -31.19 -9.39 -3.35
N LEU A 132 -30.52 -9.16 -4.48
CA LEU A 132 -29.57 -10.09 -5.05
C LEU A 132 -28.27 -10.03 -4.27
N VAL A 133 -27.65 -11.19 -4.08
CA VAL A 133 -26.36 -11.31 -3.38
C VAL A 133 -25.26 -11.59 -4.40
N PRO A 134 -24.17 -10.79 -4.44
CA PRO A 134 -23.06 -11.02 -5.35
C PRO A 134 -22.35 -12.34 -5.03
N SER A 135 -21.78 -12.95 -6.06
CA SER A 135 -20.94 -14.14 -5.91
C SER A 135 -19.86 -13.91 -4.87
N ARG A 136 -19.73 -14.85 -3.93
CA ARG A 136 -18.66 -14.84 -2.92
C ARG A 136 -17.31 -15.33 -3.46
N PHE A 137 -17.30 -15.93 -4.65
CA PHE A 137 -16.14 -16.60 -5.25
C PHE A 137 -15.68 -15.86 -6.49
N VAL A 138 -14.36 -15.65 -6.57
CA VAL A 138 -13.66 -15.08 -7.72
C VAL A 138 -12.44 -15.92 -8.04
N LEU A 139 -11.98 -15.86 -9.29
CA LEU A 139 -10.67 -16.32 -9.68
C LEU A 139 -9.75 -15.12 -9.84
N ALA A 140 -8.53 -15.22 -9.33
CA ALA A 140 -7.49 -14.25 -9.61
C ALA A 140 -6.15 -14.95 -9.92
N CYS A 141 -5.30 -14.33 -10.71
CA CYS A 141 -3.95 -14.82 -10.96
C CYS A 141 -2.89 -13.89 -10.39
N ASP A 142 -1.69 -14.42 -10.27
CA ASP A 142 -0.53 -13.74 -9.72
C ASP A 142 -0.07 -12.53 -10.57
N ASP A 143 -0.51 -12.39 -11.83
CA ASP A 143 -0.27 -11.21 -12.67
C ASP A 143 -1.35 -10.11 -12.50
N GLY A 144 -2.27 -10.28 -11.53
CA GLY A 144 -3.26 -9.27 -11.15
C GLY A 144 -4.61 -9.35 -11.87
N HIS A 145 -4.78 -10.26 -12.83
CA HIS A 145 -6.08 -10.52 -13.46
C HIS A 145 -7.11 -11.03 -12.45
N ILE A 146 -8.37 -10.67 -12.66
CA ILE A 146 -9.50 -11.14 -11.85
C ILE A 146 -10.71 -11.42 -12.72
N GLU A 147 -11.42 -12.51 -12.43
CA GLU A 147 -12.60 -12.97 -13.17
C GLU A 147 -13.59 -13.67 -12.23
N ASP A 148 -14.84 -13.78 -12.67
CA ASP A 148 -15.86 -14.54 -11.97
C ASP A 148 -15.49 -16.03 -11.88
N PHE A 149 -15.89 -16.69 -10.80
CA PHE A 149 -15.69 -18.13 -10.68
C PHE A 149 -16.46 -18.88 -11.79
N PRO A 150 -15.83 -19.83 -12.52
CA PRO A 150 -16.44 -20.49 -13.66
C PRO A 150 -17.38 -21.60 -13.20
N TYR A 151 -18.53 -21.23 -12.61
CA TYR A 151 -19.53 -22.14 -12.07
C TYR A 151 -19.98 -23.21 -13.07
N TRP A 152 -20.10 -22.84 -14.34
CA TRP A 152 -20.43 -23.78 -15.42
C TRP A 152 -19.44 -24.92 -15.54
N LYS A 153 -18.14 -24.61 -15.65
CA LYS A 153 -17.06 -25.61 -15.75
C LYS A 153 -16.98 -26.46 -14.47
N TRP A 154 -17.23 -25.85 -13.31
CA TRP A 154 -17.19 -26.53 -12.02
C TRP A 154 -18.31 -27.57 -11.85
N VAL A 155 -19.56 -27.20 -12.14
CA VAL A 155 -20.72 -28.10 -12.01
C VAL A 155 -20.68 -29.23 -13.02
N HIS A 156 -20.20 -28.97 -14.24
CA HIS A 156 -20.14 -29.95 -15.33
C HIS A 156 -18.84 -30.78 -15.33
N ARG A 157 -18.10 -30.78 -14.22
CA ARG A 157 -16.87 -31.57 -14.07
C ARG A 157 -17.14 -33.04 -14.36
N GLY A 158 -16.31 -33.65 -15.21
CA GLY A 158 -16.46 -35.06 -15.61
C GLY A 158 -17.59 -35.36 -16.60
N SER A 159 -18.24 -34.34 -17.17
CA SER A 159 -19.24 -34.50 -18.25
C SER A 159 -18.73 -33.98 -19.60
N GLU A 160 -19.22 -34.54 -20.71
CA GLU A 160 -18.91 -34.06 -22.07
C GLU A 160 -19.44 -32.64 -22.35
N GLN A 161 -20.35 -32.14 -21.52
CA GLN A 161 -20.99 -30.82 -21.62
C GLN A 161 -20.21 -29.70 -20.89
N SER A 162 -18.97 -29.97 -20.49
CA SER A 162 -18.07 -29.08 -19.73
C SER A 162 -17.81 -27.70 -20.35
N ARG A 163 -18.22 -27.46 -21.60
CA ARG A 163 -18.06 -26.19 -22.34
C ARG A 163 -19.24 -25.20 -22.18
N GLY A 164 -20.22 -25.47 -21.31
CA GLY A 164 -21.24 -24.48 -20.93
C GLY A 164 -22.42 -24.33 -21.92
N LEU A 165 -22.71 -25.38 -22.69
CA LEU A 165 -23.75 -25.38 -23.74
C LEU A 165 -24.99 -26.21 -23.37
N CYS A 166 -25.18 -26.59 -22.10
CA CYS A 166 -26.28 -27.46 -21.72
C CYS A 166 -27.66 -26.76 -21.67
N GLY A 167 -27.71 -25.43 -21.83
CA GLY A 167 -28.95 -24.64 -21.83
C GLY A 167 -29.71 -24.60 -20.50
N GLY A 168 -29.14 -25.19 -19.44
CA GLY A 168 -29.75 -25.22 -18.11
C GLY A 168 -29.70 -23.87 -17.39
N THR A 169 -30.29 -23.82 -16.19
CA THR A 169 -30.18 -22.70 -15.27
C THR A 169 -29.41 -23.16 -14.03
N LEU A 170 -28.41 -22.37 -13.61
CA LEU A 170 -27.65 -22.66 -12.40
C LEU A 170 -28.42 -22.19 -11.16
N THR A 171 -28.34 -22.97 -10.09
CA THR A 171 -28.86 -22.59 -8.77
C THR A 171 -27.79 -22.80 -7.71
N LEU A 172 -27.73 -21.91 -6.73
CA LEU A 172 -26.81 -21.98 -5.60
C LEU A 172 -27.58 -22.10 -4.29
N ARG A 173 -27.26 -23.13 -3.51
CA ARG A 173 -27.90 -23.44 -2.23
C ARG A 173 -26.84 -23.51 -1.15
N THR A 174 -27.19 -23.08 0.06
CA THR A 174 -26.38 -23.31 1.25
C THR A 174 -27.13 -24.32 2.13
N GLU A 175 -26.56 -25.50 2.33
CA GLU A 175 -27.14 -26.59 3.09
C GLU A 175 -26.63 -26.57 4.54
N GLY A 176 -27.56 -26.49 5.51
CA GLY A 176 -27.25 -26.43 6.94
C GLY A 176 -26.85 -25.05 7.45
N ASN A 177 -26.54 -24.96 8.74
CA ASN A 177 -26.27 -23.70 9.46
C ASN A 177 -24.78 -23.30 9.47
N THR A 178 -23.92 -23.98 8.68
CA THR A 178 -22.48 -23.70 8.66
C THR A 178 -22.09 -22.89 7.44
N ALA A 179 -21.21 -21.90 7.62
CA ALA A 179 -20.63 -21.10 6.54
C ALA A 179 -19.50 -21.81 5.76
N SER A 180 -19.40 -23.14 5.87
CA SER A 180 -18.32 -23.93 5.27
C SER A 180 -18.43 -23.99 3.74
N LEU A 181 -17.33 -24.26 3.03
CA LEU A 181 -17.39 -24.47 1.58
C LEU A 181 -18.17 -25.73 1.19
N ARG A 182 -18.20 -26.74 2.08
CA ARG A 182 -18.92 -27.99 1.85
C ARG A 182 -20.43 -27.78 1.75
N SER A 183 -20.99 -26.89 2.56
CA SER A 183 -22.42 -26.59 2.58
C SER A 183 -22.88 -25.80 1.35
N VAL A 184 -21.98 -25.21 0.57
CA VAL A 184 -22.35 -24.48 -0.64
C VAL A 184 -22.42 -25.45 -1.82
N VAL A 185 -23.63 -25.68 -2.31
CA VAL A 185 -23.92 -26.62 -3.39
C VAL A 185 -24.44 -25.86 -4.60
N VAL A 186 -23.88 -26.15 -5.77
CA VAL A 186 -24.28 -25.58 -7.06
C VAL A 186 -24.88 -26.69 -7.91
N ARG A 187 -26.06 -26.42 -8.47
CA ARG A 187 -26.85 -27.34 -9.28
C ARG A 187 -27.17 -26.74 -10.64
N CYS A 188 -27.26 -27.59 -11.67
CA CYS A 188 -27.77 -27.22 -12.98
C CYS A 188 -29.05 -28.01 -13.30
N THR A 189 -29.99 -27.43 -14.04
CA THR A 189 -31.22 -28.10 -14.47
C THR A 189 -31.03 -29.12 -15.59
N CYS A 190 -29.84 -29.23 -16.20
CA CYS A 190 -29.56 -30.18 -17.30
C CYS A 190 -29.41 -31.65 -16.87
N GLY A 191 -29.48 -31.96 -15.57
CA GLY A 191 -29.43 -33.32 -15.04
C GLY A 191 -28.06 -33.80 -14.56
N VAL A 192 -27.03 -32.95 -14.56
CA VAL A 192 -25.76 -33.24 -13.88
C VAL A 192 -25.94 -33.29 -12.35
N PRO A 193 -25.17 -34.13 -11.63
CA PRO A 193 -25.27 -34.22 -10.18
C PRO A 193 -24.88 -32.91 -9.51
N ASP A 194 -25.49 -32.64 -8.35
CA ASP A 194 -25.23 -31.45 -7.56
C ASP A 194 -23.78 -31.46 -7.05
N VAL A 195 -23.07 -30.33 -7.18
CA VAL A 195 -21.65 -30.24 -6.86
C VAL A 195 -21.41 -29.25 -5.73
N SER A 196 -20.73 -29.71 -4.68
CA SER A 196 -20.26 -28.85 -3.59
C SER A 196 -19.08 -27.96 -4.04
N MET A 197 -18.93 -26.79 -3.43
CA MET A 197 -17.76 -25.92 -3.56
C MET A 197 -16.55 -26.44 -2.78
N GLU A 198 -16.66 -27.57 -2.06
CA GLU A 198 -15.53 -28.23 -1.43
C GLU A 198 -14.40 -28.53 -2.43
N GLY A 199 -13.19 -28.10 -2.09
CA GLY A 199 -12.02 -28.28 -2.94
C GLY A 199 -11.89 -27.29 -4.09
N ALA A 200 -12.85 -26.37 -4.31
CA ALA A 200 -12.78 -25.37 -5.39
C ALA A 200 -11.54 -24.46 -5.29
N PHE A 201 -10.98 -24.30 -4.09
CA PHE A 201 -9.81 -23.45 -3.84
C PHE A 201 -8.48 -24.19 -4.06
N ARG A 202 -8.52 -25.50 -4.34
CA ARG A 202 -7.32 -26.28 -4.65
C ARG A 202 -6.88 -26.01 -6.08
N VAL A 203 -5.67 -25.49 -6.24
CA VAL A 203 -5.06 -25.22 -7.57
C VAL A 203 -5.06 -26.48 -8.45
N LYS A 204 -4.83 -27.66 -7.85
CA LYS A 204 -4.86 -28.95 -8.56
C LYS A 204 -6.22 -29.21 -9.24
N SER A 205 -7.32 -28.96 -8.54
CA SER A 205 -8.67 -29.16 -9.06
C SER A 205 -8.98 -28.20 -10.22
N LEU A 206 -8.53 -26.95 -10.14
CA LEU A 206 -8.68 -26.00 -11.25
C LEU A 206 -7.86 -26.42 -12.48
N ARG A 207 -6.64 -26.94 -12.27
CA ARG A 207 -5.78 -27.46 -13.35
C ARG A 207 -6.37 -28.69 -14.04
N GLU A 208 -6.89 -29.64 -13.27
CA GLU A 208 -7.54 -30.85 -13.80
C GLU A 208 -8.77 -30.51 -14.67
N LEU A 209 -9.49 -29.43 -14.33
CA LEU A 209 -10.62 -28.92 -15.10
C LEU A 209 -10.22 -28.06 -16.31
N GLY A 210 -8.92 -27.89 -16.57
CA GLY A 210 -8.42 -27.04 -17.65
C GLY A 210 -8.75 -25.56 -17.48
N ILE A 211 -9.04 -25.11 -16.25
CA ILE A 211 -9.31 -23.70 -15.94
C ILE A 211 -7.97 -22.95 -15.97
N ARG A 212 -7.86 -22.01 -16.90
CA ARG A 212 -6.71 -21.11 -17.07
C ARG A 212 -7.19 -19.68 -16.93
N CYS A 213 -6.27 -18.79 -16.59
CA CYS A 213 -6.56 -17.36 -16.53
C CYS A 213 -6.89 -16.86 -17.93
N GLU A 214 -8.06 -16.23 -18.10
CA GLU A 214 -8.44 -15.63 -19.40
C GLU A 214 -7.81 -14.25 -19.60
N GLY A 215 -7.08 -13.71 -18.62
CA GLY A 215 -6.43 -12.41 -18.72
C GLY A 215 -7.37 -11.22 -18.63
N ARG A 216 -8.53 -11.40 -17.98
CA ARG A 216 -9.54 -10.34 -17.84
C ARG A 216 -9.10 -9.26 -16.86
N ARG A 217 -9.37 -8.00 -17.23
CA ARG A 217 -9.06 -6.79 -16.46
C ARG A 217 -10.33 -5.94 -16.29
N PRO A 218 -11.30 -6.38 -15.47
CA PRO A 218 -12.63 -5.75 -15.39
C PRO A 218 -12.60 -4.27 -14.92
N TRP A 219 -11.54 -3.85 -14.23
CA TRP A 219 -11.38 -2.46 -13.79
C TRP A 219 -11.05 -1.49 -14.93
N LEU A 220 -10.48 -1.96 -16.04
CA LEU A 220 -10.12 -1.13 -17.19
C LEU A 220 -11.23 -1.13 -18.26
N SER A 221 -11.60 0.03 -18.78
CA SER A 221 -12.65 0.13 -19.81
C SER A 221 -12.19 -0.42 -21.15
N GLY A 222 -12.95 -1.36 -21.73
CA GLY A 222 -12.64 -1.88 -23.06
C GLY A 222 -11.31 -2.63 -23.17
N ALA A 223 -10.68 -2.96 -22.04
CA ALA A 223 -9.45 -3.73 -22.03
C ALA A 223 -9.70 -5.11 -22.61
N LYS A 224 -8.98 -5.43 -23.69
CA LYS A 224 -8.97 -6.78 -24.25
C LYS A 224 -8.27 -7.72 -23.27
N PRO A 225 -8.71 -8.99 -23.19
CA PRO A 225 -8.03 -9.98 -22.36
C PRO A 225 -6.57 -10.15 -22.81
N GLN A 226 -5.64 -10.18 -21.86
CA GLN A 226 -4.22 -10.35 -22.14
C GLN A 226 -3.84 -11.85 -22.11
N PRO A 227 -2.94 -12.32 -22.99
CA PRO A 227 -2.43 -13.68 -22.89
C PRO A 227 -1.74 -13.89 -21.55
N CYS A 228 -2.25 -14.81 -20.72
CA CYS A 228 -1.69 -15.13 -19.41
C CYS A 228 -1.39 -16.63 -19.32
N THR A 229 -0.18 -16.96 -18.87
CA THR A 229 0.27 -18.35 -18.68
C THR A 229 0.14 -18.81 -17.23
N ARG A 230 -0.15 -17.89 -16.30
CA ARG A 230 -0.30 -18.18 -14.87
C ARG A 230 -1.57 -18.96 -14.58
N HIS A 231 -1.51 -19.77 -13.53
CA HIS A 231 -2.67 -20.51 -13.04
C HIS A 231 -3.48 -19.63 -12.09
N PRO A 232 -4.81 -19.49 -12.31
CA PRO A 232 -5.65 -18.75 -11.40
C PRO A 232 -5.87 -19.53 -10.10
N ARG A 233 -6.15 -18.81 -9.03
CA ARG A 233 -6.54 -19.32 -7.72
C ARG A 233 -7.96 -18.87 -7.43
N ALA A 234 -8.80 -19.78 -6.95
CA ALA A 234 -10.11 -19.41 -6.44
C ALA A 234 -9.97 -18.88 -5.01
N MET A 235 -10.62 -17.77 -4.74
CA MET A 235 -10.60 -17.10 -3.45
C MET A 235 -11.97 -16.51 -3.12
N GLN A 236 -12.17 -16.21 -1.84
CA GLN A 236 -13.33 -15.43 -1.42
C GLN A 236 -13.12 -13.97 -1.79
N ARG A 237 -14.22 -13.30 -2.16
CA ARG A 237 -14.25 -11.88 -2.52
C ARG A 237 -13.66 -10.96 -1.44
N GLY A 238 -13.81 -11.32 -0.16
CA GLY A 238 -13.28 -10.57 0.98
C GLY A 238 -11.89 -11.02 1.46
N SER A 239 -11.19 -11.87 0.71
CA SER A 239 -9.84 -12.31 1.06
C SER A 239 -8.84 -11.16 0.91
N SER A 240 -7.92 -11.00 1.88
CA SER A 240 -6.80 -10.05 1.77
C SER A 240 -5.89 -10.35 0.57
N SER A 241 -5.82 -11.61 0.12
CA SER A 241 -5.08 -12.00 -1.08
C SER A 241 -5.74 -11.56 -2.39
N ALA A 242 -6.97 -11.03 -2.37
CA ALA A 242 -7.65 -10.58 -3.58
C ALA A 242 -7.06 -9.28 -4.15
N TRP A 243 -6.39 -8.47 -3.32
CA TRP A 243 -5.77 -7.22 -3.74
C TRP A 243 -4.70 -6.78 -2.74
N HIS A 244 -3.48 -6.60 -3.23
CA HIS A 244 -2.36 -6.04 -2.47
C HIS A 244 -1.89 -4.73 -3.11
N PRO A 245 -1.89 -3.60 -2.40
CA PRO A 245 -1.38 -2.35 -2.94
C PRO A 245 0.14 -2.43 -3.14
N VAL A 246 0.63 -1.87 -4.24
CA VAL A 246 2.05 -1.53 -4.38
C VAL A 246 2.15 -0.01 -4.31
N MET A 247 2.61 0.46 -3.16
CA MET A 247 2.77 1.88 -2.89
C MET A 247 4.25 2.23 -2.83
N ARG A 248 4.60 3.41 -3.34
CA ARG A 248 5.91 4.03 -3.10
C ARG A 248 5.72 5.30 -2.32
N SER A 249 6.65 5.55 -1.39
CA SER A 249 6.62 6.77 -0.59
C SER A 249 7.96 7.46 -0.50
N ALA A 250 7.86 8.78 -0.37
CA ALA A 250 8.99 9.66 -0.14
C ALA A 250 8.63 10.65 0.97
N LEU A 251 9.63 10.98 1.79
CA LEU A 251 9.54 12.07 2.75
C LEU A 251 9.87 13.38 2.03
N SER A 252 9.06 14.42 2.25
CA SER A 252 9.34 15.74 1.70
C SER A 252 10.33 16.47 2.61
N ILE A 253 11.62 16.23 2.36
CA ILE A 253 12.73 16.78 3.13
C ILE A 253 13.44 17.87 2.29
N PRO A 254 13.82 19.02 2.87
CA PRO A 254 14.48 20.12 2.17
C PRO A 254 15.74 19.67 1.40
N PRO A 255 16.05 20.33 0.26
CA PRO A 255 15.44 21.58 -0.24
C PRO A 255 14.13 21.39 -1.00
N TRP A 256 13.57 20.17 -1.03
CA TRP A 256 12.34 19.85 -1.77
C TRP A 256 11.08 20.06 -0.92
N GLY A 257 10.02 20.60 -1.51
CA GLY A 257 8.77 20.90 -0.80
C GLY A 257 8.81 22.10 0.17
N GLU A 258 9.96 22.76 0.33
CA GLU A 258 10.17 23.97 1.16
C GLU A 258 10.93 25.06 0.35
N GLY A 259 10.91 26.30 0.84
CA GLY A 259 11.68 27.41 0.28
C GLY A 259 11.33 27.76 -1.17
N VAL A 260 12.34 28.17 -1.95
CA VAL A 260 12.18 28.62 -3.33
C VAL A 260 11.70 27.50 -4.25
N ARG A 261 12.22 26.27 -4.08
CA ARG A 261 11.81 25.10 -4.87
C ARG A 261 10.36 24.70 -4.60
N GLY A 262 9.94 24.68 -3.34
CA GLY A 262 8.53 24.46 -2.98
C GLY A 262 7.60 25.56 -3.51
N LEU A 263 8.06 26.82 -3.60
CA LEU A 263 7.31 27.92 -4.21
C LEU A 263 7.15 27.71 -5.73
N VAL A 264 8.23 27.36 -6.43
CA VAL A 264 8.23 27.04 -7.87
C VAL A 264 7.24 25.92 -8.20
N GLU A 265 7.22 24.86 -7.39
CA GLU A 265 6.32 23.72 -7.55
C GLU A 265 4.85 24.12 -7.35
N ARG A 266 4.53 24.79 -6.23
CA ARG A 266 3.14 25.17 -5.91
C ARG A 266 2.54 26.15 -6.91
N GLU A 267 3.33 27.11 -7.38
CA GLU A 267 2.87 28.12 -8.34
C GLU A 267 2.97 27.64 -9.80
N LYS A 268 3.37 26.38 -10.04
CA LYS A 268 3.47 25.77 -11.38
C LYS A 268 4.37 26.55 -12.34
N LEU A 269 5.52 26.99 -11.84
CA LEU A 269 6.46 27.84 -12.58
C LEU A 269 7.56 27.05 -13.30
N ILE A 270 7.58 25.71 -13.17
CA ILE A 270 8.55 24.84 -13.83
C ILE A 270 8.34 24.90 -15.35
N GLY A 271 9.39 25.25 -16.09
CA GLY A 271 9.34 25.38 -17.55
C GLY A 271 8.54 26.60 -18.05
N ALA A 272 8.09 27.49 -17.16
CA ALA A 272 7.44 28.73 -17.55
C ALA A 272 8.47 29.71 -18.16
N PRO A 273 8.10 30.48 -19.20
CA PRO A 273 8.99 31.50 -19.76
C PRO A 273 9.29 32.57 -18.71
N GLU A 274 10.51 33.12 -18.71
CA GLU A 274 10.94 34.09 -17.67
C GLU A 274 9.97 35.26 -17.53
N ASP A 275 9.41 35.75 -18.64
CA ASP A 275 8.48 36.88 -18.66
C ASP A 275 7.18 36.56 -17.92
N ALA A 276 6.71 35.31 -17.99
CA ALA A 276 5.54 34.87 -17.25
C ALA A 276 5.83 34.77 -15.75
N ILE A 277 7.04 34.31 -15.36
CA ILE A 277 7.48 34.26 -13.97
C ILE A 277 7.54 35.69 -13.39
N ARG A 278 8.18 36.62 -14.11
CA ARG A 278 8.26 38.04 -13.70
C ARG A 278 6.86 38.65 -13.53
N TRP A 279 5.99 38.47 -14.51
CA TRP A 279 4.61 38.97 -14.45
C TRP A 279 3.79 38.36 -13.30
N HIS A 280 3.98 37.07 -13.01
CA HIS A 280 3.30 36.38 -11.91
C HIS A 280 3.64 36.99 -10.55
N PHE A 281 4.91 37.28 -10.31
CA PHE A 281 5.35 37.90 -9.06
C PHE A 281 5.16 39.41 -9.01
N GLU A 282 5.12 40.11 -10.14
CA GLU A 282 4.70 41.52 -10.20
C GLU A 282 3.26 41.69 -9.68
N LYS A 283 2.38 40.73 -10.00
CA LYS A 283 1.00 40.71 -9.49
C LYS A 283 0.87 40.19 -8.06
N ARG A 284 1.88 39.44 -7.58
CA ARG A 284 1.87 38.79 -6.25
C ARG A 284 3.21 38.98 -5.51
N PRO A 285 3.65 40.24 -5.26
CA PRO A 285 4.95 40.51 -4.66
C PRO A 285 5.04 40.01 -3.21
N GLY A 286 3.90 39.78 -2.57
CA GLY A 286 3.82 39.19 -1.24
C GLY A 286 4.37 37.77 -1.17
N LEU A 287 4.36 36.99 -2.26
CA LEU A 287 4.88 35.61 -2.26
C LEU A 287 6.40 35.57 -2.13
N LEU A 288 7.11 36.48 -2.81
CA LEU A 288 8.57 36.58 -2.73
C LEU A 288 9.04 37.03 -1.35
N LYS A 289 8.37 38.03 -0.78
CA LYS A 289 8.66 38.54 0.58
C LYS A 289 8.43 37.48 1.66
N ARG A 290 7.50 36.55 1.45
CA ARG A 290 7.17 35.47 2.40
C ARG A 290 8.11 34.28 2.30
N ALA A 291 8.69 34.04 1.13
CA ALA A 291 9.66 32.98 0.90
C ALA A 291 11.12 33.46 1.04
N ASP A 292 11.32 34.73 1.44
CA ASP A 292 12.63 35.40 1.57
C ASP A 292 13.55 35.16 0.36
N THR A 293 13.04 35.40 -0.84
CA THR A 293 13.74 35.07 -2.09
C THR A 293 13.59 36.15 -3.16
N THR A 294 14.50 36.14 -4.13
CA THR A 294 14.50 37.05 -5.29
C THR A 294 13.85 36.42 -6.52
N ILE A 295 13.40 37.25 -7.47
CA ILE A 295 12.84 36.76 -8.73
C ILE A 295 13.89 35.96 -9.52
N GLU A 296 15.14 36.43 -9.47
CA GLU A 296 16.29 35.80 -10.13
C GLU A 296 16.55 34.40 -9.61
N GLU A 297 16.48 34.18 -8.29
CA GLU A 297 16.57 32.85 -7.69
C GLU A 297 15.42 31.95 -8.14
N VAL A 298 14.19 32.46 -8.17
CA VAL A 298 13.03 31.69 -8.65
C VAL A 298 13.20 31.28 -10.11
N ILE A 299 13.68 32.18 -10.97
CA ILE A 299 13.96 31.87 -12.39
C ILE A 299 15.07 30.83 -12.51
N HIS A 300 16.15 30.97 -11.73
CA HIS A 300 17.26 30.01 -11.72
C HIS A 300 16.77 28.61 -11.34
N PHE A 301 16.05 28.49 -10.22
CA PHE A 301 15.51 27.22 -9.77
C PHE A 301 14.45 26.67 -10.72
N ALA A 302 13.58 27.51 -11.30
CA ALA A 302 12.59 27.06 -12.29
C ALA A 302 13.25 26.46 -13.55
N ARG A 303 14.39 27.02 -13.97
CA ARG A 303 15.20 26.48 -15.08
C ARG A 303 15.92 25.19 -14.72
N GLU A 304 16.66 25.19 -13.61
CA GLU A 304 17.34 23.99 -13.09
C GLU A 304 16.32 22.84 -12.96
N MET A 305 15.15 23.15 -12.43
CA MET A 305 14.04 22.21 -12.28
C MET A 305 13.43 21.80 -13.62
N SER A 306 13.40 22.67 -14.64
CA SER A 306 12.92 22.30 -15.97
C SER A 306 13.89 21.35 -16.68
N GLU A 307 15.20 21.60 -16.57
CA GLU A 307 16.26 20.81 -17.21
C GLU A 307 16.37 19.41 -16.61
N ASP A 308 16.08 19.27 -15.32
CA ASP A 308 16.10 17.99 -14.60
C ASP A 308 14.70 17.31 -14.55
N THR A 309 13.71 17.81 -15.32
CA THR A 309 12.39 17.16 -15.45
C THR A 309 12.53 15.91 -16.33
N PRO A 310 12.12 14.71 -15.87
CA PRO A 310 12.27 13.49 -16.66
C PRO A 310 11.40 13.54 -17.91
N THR A 311 12.01 13.30 -19.07
CA THR A 311 11.31 13.00 -20.31
C THR A 311 10.73 11.59 -20.23
N PRO A 312 9.42 11.38 -20.48
CA PRO A 312 8.85 10.04 -20.47
C PRO A 312 9.55 9.14 -21.49
N GLY A 313 10.26 8.11 -21.04
CA GLY A 313 10.88 7.10 -21.90
C GLY A 313 12.41 7.13 -22.03
N GLU A 314 13.14 8.03 -21.37
CA GLU A 314 14.60 7.97 -21.36
C GLU A 314 15.11 6.90 -20.37
N SER A 315 15.77 5.87 -20.93
CA SER A 315 16.49 4.86 -20.16
C SER A 315 17.80 5.46 -19.64
N VAL A 316 17.77 6.03 -18.45
CA VAL A 316 19.01 6.26 -17.71
C VAL A 316 19.45 4.90 -17.18
N ASP A 317 20.44 4.28 -17.83
CA ASP A 317 21.23 3.18 -17.27
C ASP A 317 22.04 3.72 -16.08
N ALA A 318 21.35 4.09 -15.00
CA ALA A 318 21.99 4.44 -13.75
C ALA A 318 22.44 3.12 -13.08
N PRO A 319 23.72 2.99 -12.68
CA PRO A 319 24.22 1.78 -12.02
C PRO A 319 23.62 1.53 -10.63
N VAL A 320 22.88 2.51 -10.08
CA VAL A 320 22.26 2.48 -8.74
C VAL A 320 20.75 2.64 -8.88
N ASP A 321 20.01 1.80 -8.17
CA ASP A 321 18.55 1.83 -8.10
C ASP A 321 18.05 3.22 -7.61
N PRO A 322 17.14 3.89 -8.34
CA PRO A 322 16.61 5.20 -7.97
C PRO A 322 15.99 5.25 -6.57
N HIS A 323 15.38 4.15 -6.10
CA HIS A 323 14.81 4.09 -4.76
C HIS A 323 15.91 4.09 -3.68
N THR A 324 17.01 3.39 -3.90
CA THR A 324 18.19 3.42 -3.02
C THR A 324 18.78 4.83 -2.92
N LEU A 325 18.82 5.58 -4.03
CA LEU A 325 19.29 6.98 -4.02
C LEU A 325 18.36 7.89 -3.20
N LEU A 326 17.03 7.75 -3.38
CA LEU A 326 16.03 8.48 -2.60
C LEU A 326 16.23 8.26 -1.09
N ARG A 327 16.43 6.99 -0.67
CA ARG A 327 16.67 6.64 0.74
C ARG A 327 17.95 7.26 1.28
N LYS A 328 19.01 7.29 0.47
CA LYS A 328 20.29 7.90 0.87
C LYS A 328 20.15 9.40 1.11
N GLU A 329 19.49 10.13 0.21
CA GLU A 329 19.27 11.57 0.38
C GLU A 329 18.43 11.89 1.62
N GLU A 330 17.39 11.10 1.87
CA GLU A 330 16.56 11.25 3.07
C GLU A 330 17.39 11.02 4.35
N TYR A 331 18.21 9.98 4.37
CA TYR A 331 19.10 9.67 5.49
C TYR A 331 20.09 10.80 5.77
N GLU A 332 20.78 11.30 4.73
CA GLU A 332 21.73 12.42 4.86
C GLU A 332 21.05 13.69 5.39
N SER A 333 19.81 13.93 4.97
CA SER A 333 19.04 15.10 5.40
C SER A 333 18.52 14.96 6.84
N LEU A 334 18.11 13.75 7.25
CA LEU A 334 17.76 13.44 8.64
C LEU A 334 18.96 13.64 9.56
N CYS A 335 20.14 13.15 9.18
CA CYS A 335 21.39 13.35 9.92
C CYS A 335 21.81 14.82 10.01
N ARG A 336 21.57 15.62 8.96
CA ARG A 336 21.87 17.06 8.96
C ARG A 336 20.95 17.84 9.89
N GLY A 337 19.68 17.45 9.96
CA GLY A 337 18.62 18.20 10.65
C GLY A 337 18.09 19.38 9.83
N ASN A 338 16.96 19.93 10.29
CA ASN A 338 16.32 21.13 9.77
C ASN A 338 15.59 21.87 10.92
N PRO A 339 16.22 22.86 11.55
CA PRO A 339 15.63 23.55 12.70
C PRO A 339 14.40 24.37 12.31
N GLU A 340 13.48 24.60 13.25
CA GLU A 340 12.29 25.40 13.00
C GLU A 340 12.64 26.86 12.68
N GLN A 341 12.13 27.36 11.54
CA GLN A 341 12.32 28.74 11.09
C GLN A 341 11.02 29.52 11.26
N ARG A 342 10.99 30.45 12.23
CA ARG A 342 9.79 31.24 12.56
C ARG A 342 9.29 32.13 11.41
N THR A 343 10.13 32.43 10.44
CA THR A 343 9.80 33.28 9.28
C THR A 343 9.10 32.51 8.16
N SER A 344 9.11 31.18 8.19
CA SER A 344 8.57 30.34 7.12
C SER A 344 7.07 30.07 7.33
N GLU A 345 6.19 30.57 6.45
CA GLU A 345 4.75 30.24 6.47
C GLU A 345 4.49 28.74 6.23
N TRP A 346 5.42 28.04 5.58
CA TRP A 346 5.32 26.61 5.26
C TRP A 346 6.66 25.91 5.43
N GLN A 347 6.78 25.12 6.49
CA GLN A 347 7.91 24.24 6.77
C GLN A 347 7.37 22.82 7.00
N PRO A 348 7.31 21.98 5.95
CA PRO A 348 6.72 20.64 6.03
C PRO A 348 7.59 19.65 6.80
N PHE A 349 8.85 20.01 7.04
CA PHE A 349 9.83 19.18 7.73
C PHE A 349 10.58 19.98 8.80
N VAL A 350 10.50 19.55 10.05
CA VAL A 350 11.27 20.10 11.17
C VAL A 350 11.96 18.94 11.85
N CYS A 351 13.28 18.97 11.91
CA CYS A 351 14.11 17.89 12.43
C CYS A 351 15.23 18.45 13.30
N GLU A 352 15.17 18.19 14.59
CA GLU A 352 16.06 18.80 15.58
C GLU A 352 16.72 17.74 16.45
N LYS A 353 17.88 18.06 17.01
CA LYS A 353 18.50 17.20 18.02
C LYS A 353 17.70 17.30 19.32
N PRO A 354 17.55 16.20 20.08
CA PRO A 354 16.94 16.28 21.39
C PRO A 354 17.77 17.18 22.32
N GLU A 355 17.09 17.89 23.20
CA GLU A 355 17.72 18.60 24.31
C GLU A 355 17.99 17.59 25.42
N GLY A 356 19.24 17.42 25.86
CA GLY A 356 19.57 16.50 26.94
C GLY A 356 20.95 15.85 26.81
N ASP A 357 21.32 15.06 27.82
CA ASP A 357 22.54 14.25 27.80
C ASP A 357 22.31 12.98 26.97
N LEU A 358 23.16 12.76 25.96
CA LEU A 358 23.12 11.58 25.09
C LEU A 358 23.91 10.40 25.65
N THR A 359 24.58 10.55 26.80
CA THR A 359 25.34 9.46 27.43
C THR A 359 24.53 8.18 27.65
N PRO A 360 23.25 8.22 28.11
CA PRO A 360 22.45 7.01 28.32
C PRO A 360 22.19 6.21 27.03
N VAL A 361 22.04 6.89 25.90
CA VAL A 361 21.74 6.28 24.60
C VAL A 361 23.02 5.83 23.88
N HIS A 362 24.11 6.57 24.03
CA HIS A 362 25.43 6.15 23.54
C HIS A 362 25.89 4.87 24.22
N ALA A 363 25.66 4.73 25.53
CA ALA A 363 25.93 3.50 26.27
C ALA A 363 25.15 2.28 25.73
N LEU A 364 24.02 2.52 25.06
CA LEU A 364 23.20 1.47 24.44
C LEU A 364 23.65 1.12 23.00
N GLY A 365 24.61 1.85 22.43
CA GLY A 365 25.06 1.66 21.04
C GLY A 365 24.29 2.49 20.01
N LEU A 366 23.57 3.53 20.45
CA LEU A 366 22.96 4.53 19.56
C LEU A 366 23.93 5.68 19.37
N ALA A 367 24.22 6.07 18.12
CA ALA A 367 25.14 7.17 17.81
C ALA A 367 24.45 8.53 17.74
N GLU A 368 23.21 8.58 17.25
CA GLU A 368 22.51 9.84 17.04
C GLU A 368 21.00 9.65 17.09
N ILE A 369 20.31 10.68 17.60
CA ILE A 369 18.85 10.74 17.66
C ILE A 369 18.43 12.09 17.07
N MET A 370 17.40 12.06 16.23
CA MET A 370 16.79 13.25 15.67
C MET A 370 15.28 13.22 15.86
N LEU A 371 14.73 14.35 16.27
CA LEU A 371 13.33 14.57 16.54
C LEU A 371 12.68 15.24 15.32
N ALA A 372 11.96 14.45 14.52
CA ALA A 372 11.18 14.96 13.41
C ALA A 372 9.83 15.49 13.91
N LYS A 373 9.81 16.74 14.40
CA LYS A 373 8.61 17.41 14.94
C LYS A 373 7.54 17.66 13.89
N ARG A 374 7.94 17.82 12.63
CA ARG A 374 7.02 17.87 11.47
C ARG A 374 7.60 17.00 10.37
N LEU A 375 6.75 16.16 9.81
CA LEU A 375 7.08 15.27 8.71
C LEU A 375 5.92 15.27 7.72
N ARG A 376 6.22 15.42 6.43
CA ARG A 376 5.28 15.17 5.34
C ARG A 376 5.76 13.98 4.54
N GLU A 377 4.91 12.96 4.41
CA GLU A 377 5.13 11.82 3.54
C GLU A 377 4.11 11.85 2.40
N VAL A 378 4.59 11.66 1.18
CA VAL A 378 3.72 11.44 0.01
C VAL A 378 3.74 9.96 -0.32
N ARG A 379 2.54 9.34 -0.39
CA ARG A 379 2.37 7.93 -0.76
C ARG A 379 1.59 7.83 -2.06
N ALA A 380 2.19 7.25 -3.09
CA ALA A 380 1.56 7.05 -4.40
C ALA A 380 1.29 5.56 -4.64
N LEU A 381 0.12 5.25 -5.22
CA LEU A 381 -0.18 3.91 -5.71
C LEU A 381 0.48 3.74 -7.08
N GLU A 382 1.49 2.89 -7.16
CA GLU A 382 2.18 2.54 -8.42
C GLU A 382 1.40 1.46 -9.18
N GLY A 383 0.88 0.48 -8.45
CA GLY A 383 0.22 -0.68 -9.00
C GLY A 383 -0.42 -1.52 -7.90
N PHE A 384 -0.83 -2.74 -8.25
CA PHE A 384 -1.25 -3.73 -7.26
C PHE A 384 -0.91 -5.13 -7.74
N THR A 385 -0.90 -6.09 -6.83
CA THR A 385 -0.77 -7.52 -7.13
C THR A 385 -1.93 -8.32 -6.54
N ARG A 386 -2.01 -9.61 -6.87
CA ARG A 386 -3.01 -10.55 -6.33
C ARG A 386 -2.39 -11.89 -5.98
N GLY A 387 -3.09 -12.62 -5.12
CA GLY A 387 -2.65 -13.88 -4.57
C GLY A 387 -1.52 -13.65 -3.60
N VAL A 388 -0.30 -13.80 -4.11
CA VAL A 388 0.93 -13.70 -3.36
C VAL A 388 1.33 -12.22 -3.21
N ALA A 389 1.57 -11.79 -1.96
CA ALA A 389 2.02 -10.44 -1.65
C ALA A 389 3.34 -10.11 -2.38
N PRO A 390 3.54 -8.86 -2.81
CA PRO A 390 4.76 -8.44 -3.50
C PRO A 390 5.95 -8.47 -2.52
N LEU A 391 7.11 -8.94 -3.00
CA LEU A 391 8.39 -8.77 -2.30
C LEU A 391 9.02 -7.45 -2.74
N GLU A 392 9.68 -6.76 -1.82
CA GLU A 392 10.31 -5.48 -2.11
C GLU A 392 11.38 -5.58 -3.21
N SER A 393 12.14 -6.68 -3.24
CA SER A 393 13.28 -6.90 -4.13
C SER A 393 12.97 -7.72 -5.39
N GLU A 394 11.70 -7.84 -5.79
CA GLU A 394 11.36 -8.41 -7.12
C GLU A 394 11.64 -7.33 -8.20
N PRO A 395 12.68 -7.48 -9.05
CA PRO A 395 13.10 -6.44 -10.00
C PRO A 395 12.12 -6.21 -11.16
N GLU A 396 11.18 -7.15 -11.38
CA GLU A 396 10.07 -7.05 -12.32
C GLU A 396 8.80 -7.40 -11.55
N GLN A 397 8.39 -6.49 -10.66
CA GLN A 397 7.17 -6.68 -9.88
C GLN A 397 6.00 -6.97 -10.84
N ARG A 398 5.21 -8.01 -10.54
CA ARG A 398 3.99 -8.42 -11.27
C ARG A 398 2.87 -7.38 -11.10
N LEU A 399 3.12 -6.15 -11.50
CA LEU A 399 2.25 -5.02 -11.27
C LEU A 399 1.14 -5.01 -12.30
N ALA A 400 -0.09 -5.06 -11.81
CA ALA A 400 -1.24 -4.77 -12.64
C ALA A 400 -1.32 -3.27 -12.93
N GLU A 401 -1.53 -2.96 -14.19
CA GLU A 401 -1.69 -1.58 -14.68
C GLU A 401 -2.92 -0.90 -14.07
N LEU A 402 -2.76 0.39 -13.70
CA LEU A 402 -3.84 1.23 -13.16
C LEU A 402 -4.66 1.93 -14.25
N HIS A 403 -4.15 1.99 -15.48
CA HIS A 403 -4.78 2.65 -16.63
C HIS A 403 -4.50 1.89 -17.91
N LEU A 404 -5.35 2.10 -18.93
CA LEU A 404 -5.13 1.57 -20.27
C LEU A 404 -4.53 2.63 -21.23
N SER A 405 -4.83 3.91 -21.03
CA SER A 405 -4.39 4.99 -21.92
C SER A 405 -2.92 5.34 -21.68
N HIS A 406 -2.16 5.53 -22.76
CA HIS A 406 -0.76 5.99 -22.70
C HIS A 406 -0.62 7.48 -22.36
N ASP A 407 -1.70 8.26 -22.43
CA ASP A 407 -1.70 9.70 -22.18
C ASP A 407 -1.79 10.04 -20.68
N VAL A 408 -1.92 9.05 -19.80
CA VAL A 408 -2.01 9.23 -18.36
C VAL A 408 -0.60 9.29 -17.79
N ASP A 409 -0.19 10.46 -17.31
CA ASP A 409 1.14 10.75 -16.77
C ASP A 409 1.11 11.16 -15.28
N TRP A 410 0.06 10.73 -14.56
CA TRP A 410 -0.14 11.00 -13.14
C TRP A 410 -0.57 9.74 -12.38
N LEU A 411 -0.29 9.70 -11.07
CA LEU A 411 -0.72 8.62 -10.18
C LEU A 411 -1.54 9.13 -8.99
N PRO A 412 -2.48 8.32 -8.49
CA PRO A 412 -3.23 8.66 -7.30
C PRO A 412 -2.31 8.57 -6.07
N ALA A 413 -2.25 9.65 -5.31
CA ALA A 413 -1.42 9.75 -4.12
C ALA A 413 -2.16 10.42 -2.97
N ILE A 414 -1.63 10.24 -1.76
CA ILE A 414 -2.09 10.91 -0.55
C ILE A 414 -0.92 11.55 0.18
N GLU A 415 -1.20 12.64 0.88
CA GLU A 415 -0.25 13.26 1.79
C GLU A 415 -0.60 12.86 3.23
N VAL A 416 0.41 12.41 3.96
CA VAL A 416 0.33 12.11 5.37
C VAL A 416 1.26 13.07 6.09
N LYS A 417 0.73 13.73 7.13
CA LYS A 417 1.53 14.59 8.01
C LYS A 417 1.64 13.93 9.36
N GLY A 418 2.84 13.98 9.93
CA GLY A 418 3.10 13.35 11.20
C GLY A 418 4.34 13.90 11.87
N GLU A 419 4.79 13.13 12.84
CA GLU A 419 5.97 13.35 13.66
C GLU A 419 6.70 12.02 13.82
N GLY A 420 7.98 12.05 14.14
CA GLY A 420 8.76 10.84 14.28
C GLY A 420 10.07 11.03 15.03
N VAL A 421 10.70 9.90 15.32
CA VAL A 421 12.02 9.82 15.95
C VAL A 421 12.91 8.99 15.04
N PHE A 422 14.00 9.61 14.61
CA PHE A 422 15.05 8.96 13.84
C PHE A 422 16.18 8.56 14.79
N VAL A 423 16.62 7.31 14.69
CA VAL A 423 17.67 6.73 15.51
C VAL A 423 18.73 6.13 14.61
N ARG A 424 19.99 6.43 14.90
CA ARG A 424 21.16 5.89 14.20
C ARG A 424 21.98 5.02 15.15
N LEU A 425 22.39 3.84 14.70
CA LEU A 425 23.28 2.97 15.45
C LEU A 425 24.74 3.45 15.34
N ASP A 426 25.56 3.04 16.31
CA ASP A 426 27.01 3.18 16.24
C ASP A 426 27.56 2.29 15.12
N GLU A 427 28.12 2.95 14.09
CA GLU A 427 28.61 2.31 12.88
C GLU A 427 29.84 1.43 13.14
N ASP A 428 30.72 1.83 14.07
CA ASP A 428 31.93 1.07 14.37
C ASP A 428 31.57 -0.21 15.13
N ARG A 429 30.71 -0.11 16.13
CA ARG A 429 30.16 -1.27 16.85
C ARG A 429 29.37 -2.18 15.94
N LEU A 430 28.59 -1.62 15.01
CA LEU A 430 27.80 -2.39 14.05
C LEU A 430 28.69 -3.16 13.06
N ARG A 431 29.75 -2.53 12.57
CA ARG A 431 30.75 -3.18 11.71
C ARG A 431 31.47 -4.32 12.41
N GLU A 432 31.82 -4.15 13.68
CA GLU A 432 32.41 -5.25 14.45
C GLU A 432 31.43 -6.43 14.57
N TRP A 433 30.17 -6.15 14.94
CA TRP A 433 29.16 -7.21 15.10
C TRP A 433 28.80 -7.92 13.80
N GLU A 434 28.66 -7.21 12.68
CA GLU A 434 28.28 -7.79 11.38
C GLU A 434 29.37 -8.66 10.76
N THR A 435 30.62 -8.54 11.22
CA THR A 435 31.73 -9.43 10.80
C THR A 435 31.78 -10.77 11.56
N ASN A 436 30.92 -10.95 12.58
CA ASN A 436 30.89 -12.19 13.34
C ASN A 436 30.38 -13.37 12.49
N PRO A 437 31.14 -14.48 12.37
CA PRO A 437 30.75 -15.62 11.56
C PRO A 437 29.37 -16.22 11.89
N ALA A 438 29.00 -16.24 13.18
CA ALA A 438 27.71 -16.79 13.61
C ALA A 438 26.52 -15.91 13.17
N VAL A 439 26.71 -14.58 13.17
CA VAL A 439 25.71 -13.62 12.70
C VAL A 439 25.55 -13.73 11.18
N ILE A 440 26.67 -13.84 10.45
CA ILE A 440 26.67 -14.01 9.00
C ILE A 440 25.93 -15.29 8.61
N GLU A 441 26.23 -16.42 9.24
CA GLU A 441 25.59 -17.70 8.94
C GLU A 441 24.08 -17.67 9.20
N GLN A 442 23.66 -17.10 10.32
CA GLN A 442 22.25 -16.93 10.68
C GLN A 442 21.47 -16.16 9.60
N VAL A 443 22.04 -15.05 9.12
CA VAL A 443 21.42 -14.19 8.11
C VAL A 443 21.52 -14.80 6.72
N GLU A 444 22.58 -15.55 6.43
CA GLU A 444 22.76 -16.28 5.18
C GLU A 444 21.64 -17.30 4.98
N GLN A 445 21.21 -18.01 6.02
CA GLN A 445 20.06 -18.90 5.96
C GLN A 445 18.79 -18.17 5.50
N MET A 446 18.50 -17.00 6.07
CA MET A 446 17.38 -16.15 5.66
C MET A 446 17.52 -15.70 4.19
N ARG A 447 18.74 -15.31 3.78
CA ARG A 447 19.04 -14.91 2.41
C ARG A 447 18.83 -16.07 1.42
N LEU A 448 19.23 -17.28 1.77
CA LEU A 448 19.04 -18.48 0.94
C LEU A 448 17.56 -18.83 0.78
N ASN A 449 16.76 -18.78 1.87
CA ASN A 449 15.32 -18.97 1.81
C ASN A 449 14.68 -17.96 0.85
N HIS A 450 15.07 -16.69 0.94
CA HIS A 450 14.57 -15.64 0.07
C HIS A 450 14.97 -15.84 -1.40
N LEU A 451 16.22 -16.21 -1.69
CA LEU A 451 16.65 -16.50 -3.05
C LEU A 451 15.91 -17.70 -3.65
N ALA A 452 15.62 -18.73 -2.84
CA ALA A 452 14.80 -19.86 -3.26
C ALA A 452 13.37 -19.41 -3.62
N LEU A 453 12.78 -18.54 -2.79
CA LEU A 453 11.46 -17.96 -3.02
C LEU A 453 11.40 -17.13 -4.32
N ILE A 454 12.39 -16.26 -4.57
CA ILE A 454 12.44 -15.46 -5.80
C ILE A 454 12.51 -16.37 -7.04
N ARG A 455 13.32 -17.45 -6.98
CA ARG A 455 13.44 -18.44 -8.06
C ARG A 455 12.13 -19.20 -8.30
N GLU A 456 11.34 -19.46 -7.26
CA GLU A 456 10.02 -20.10 -7.41
C GLU A 456 9.00 -19.16 -8.07
N ARG A 457 9.04 -17.86 -7.73
CA ARG A 457 8.06 -16.87 -8.21
C ARG A 457 8.37 -16.33 -9.61
N THR A 458 9.64 -16.20 -9.94
CA THR A 458 10.12 -15.62 -11.20
C THR A 458 10.61 -16.72 -12.12
N PRO A 459 9.89 -17.06 -13.21
CA PRO A 459 10.42 -17.96 -14.21
C PRO A 459 11.66 -17.32 -14.86
N SER A 460 12.80 -18.02 -14.75
CA SER A 460 14.12 -17.56 -15.18
C SER A 460 14.11 -16.89 -16.55
N ASN A 461 14.33 -15.57 -16.61
CA ASN A 461 14.75 -14.90 -17.83
C ASN A 461 16.28 -14.80 -17.80
N PRO A 462 17.03 -15.50 -18.67
CA PRO A 462 18.49 -15.55 -18.62
C PRO A 462 19.20 -14.20 -18.92
N LYS A 463 18.45 -13.13 -19.18
CA LYS A 463 18.96 -11.80 -19.52
C LYS A 463 18.94 -10.79 -18.36
N THR A 464 18.30 -11.11 -17.24
CA THR A 464 18.21 -10.20 -16.09
C THR A 464 19.33 -10.53 -15.10
N SER A 465 20.01 -9.51 -14.56
CA SER A 465 20.99 -9.68 -13.48
C SER A 465 20.37 -10.56 -12.38
N GLY A 466 21.10 -11.58 -11.91
CA GLY A 466 20.56 -12.57 -10.97
C GLY A 466 19.85 -11.96 -9.75
N PRO A 467 18.93 -12.70 -9.11
CA PRO A 467 18.09 -12.18 -8.04
C PRO A 467 18.95 -11.59 -6.91
N LYS A 468 18.77 -10.30 -6.63
CA LYS A 468 19.44 -9.61 -5.52
C LYS A 468 18.53 -9.65 -4.30
N SER A 469 19.06 -10.16 -3.19
CA SER A 469 18.39 -10.10 -1.90
C SER A 469 18.92 -8.89 -1.12
N PRO A 470 18.06 -8.05 -0.53
CA PRO A 470 18.47 -6.93 0.32
C PRO A 470 18.90 -7.37 1.73
N VAL A 471 18.70 -8.66 2.04
CA VAL A 471 18.99 -9.25 3.36
C VAL A 471 20.48 -9.15 3.68
N SER A 472 20.79 -8.36 4.71
CA SER A 472 22.10 -8.23 5.34
C SER A 472 21.92 -8.21 6.87
N PRO A 473 22.96 -8.51 7.68
CA PRO A 473 22.84 -8.49 9.13
C PRO A 473 22.32 -7.16 9.67
N ARG A 474 22.86 -6.06 9.12
CA ARG A 474 22.42 -4.69 9.38
C ARG A 474 20.95 -4.47 9.07
N PHE A 475 20.48 -4.92 7.90
CA PHE A 475 19.09 -4.76 7.49
C PHE A 475 18.13 -5.47 8.43
N VAL A 476 18.39 -6.75 8.75
CA VAL A 476 17.52 -7.55 9.63
C VAL A 476 17.54 -7.00 11.06
N LEU A 477 18.71 -6.56 11.54
CA LEU A 477 18.85 -5.94 12.86
C LEU A 477 18.00 -4.66 12.97
N LEU A 478 18.15 -3.73 12.02
CA LEU A 478 17.42 -2.45 12.01
C LEU A 478 15.92 -2.67 11.88
N HIS A 479 15.50 -3.57 11.00
CA HIS A 479 14.09 -3.93 10.81
C HIS A 479 13.49 -4.50 12.10
N THR A 480 14.15 -5.50 12.70
CA THR A 480 13.64 -6.11 13.94
C THR A 480 13.68 -5.11 15.11
N LEU A 481 14.67 -4.20 15.15
CA LEU A 481 14.73 -3.12 16.14
C LEU A 481 13.54 -2.16 16.01
N ALA A 482 13.21 -1.73 14.78
CA ALA A 482 12.06 -0.88 14.54
C ALA A 482 10.75 -1.55 14.99
N HIS A 483 10.61 -2.86 14.77
CA HIS A 483 9.45 -3.63 15.22
C HIS A 483 9.28 -3.63 16.75
N ILE A 484 10.35 -3.89 17.50
CA ILE A 484 10.25 -3.91 18.98
C ILE A 484 10.00 -2.52 19.55
N LEU A 485 10.53 -1.46 18.91
CA LEU A 485 10.27 -0.08 19.32
C LEU A 485 8.84 0.34 19.04
N ILE A 486 8.27 0.01 17.87
CA ILE A 486 6.86 0.29 17.56
C ILE A 486 5.94 -0.41 18.56
N ASN A 487 6.20 -1.68 18.89
CA ASN A 487 5.43 -2.40 19.90
C ASN A 487 5.50 -1.72 21.26
N GLU A 488 6.70 -1.32 21.71
CA GLU A 488 6.85 -0.68 23.02
C GLU A 488 6.24 0.72 23.05
N TRP A 489 6.41 1.53 22.00
CA TRP A 489 5.77 2.85 21.88
C TRP A 489 4.26 2.78 21.71
N SER A 490 3.73 1.69 21.15
CA SER A 490 2.29 1.46 21.11
C SER A 490 1.72 1.26 22.52
N LEU A 491 2.45 0.56 23.39
CA LEU A 491 2.07 0.34 24.78
C LEU A 491 2.27 1.59 25.65
N ASP A 492 3.41 2.26 25.53
CA ASP A 492 3.77 3.42 26.36
C ASP A 492 3.09 4.71 25.89
N GLY A 493 3.02 4.92 24.58
CA GLY A 493 2.50 6.14 23.97
C GLY A 493 0.99 6.14 23.74
N GLY A 494 0.31 5.02 23.98
CA GLY A 494 -1.14 4.87 23.76
C GLY A 494 -1.58 4.94 22.30
N TYR A 495 -0.63 4.94 21.36
CA TYR A 495 -0.92 4.85 19.93
C TYR A 495 -1.22 3.39 19.58
N PRO A 496 -2.23 3.11 18.74
CA PRO A 496 -2.34 1.78 18.17
C PRO A 496 -1.12 1.53 17.27
N ALA A 497 -0.52 0.33 17.31
CA ALA A 497 0.64 0.00 16.50
C ALA A 497 0.43 0.30 15.00
N SER A 498 -0.82 0.14 14.51
CA SER A 498 -1.22 0.46 13.13
C SER A 498 -1.13 1.94 12.75
N ALA A 499 -1.01 2.85 13.73
CA ALA A 499 -0.81 4.28 13.52
C ALA A 499 0.68 4.68 13.42
N LEU A 500 1.58 3.79 13.84
CA LEU A 500 3.03 3.97 13.72
C LEU A 500 3.54 3.21 12.51
N ARG A 501 4.54 3.76 11.84
CA ARG A 501 5.20 3.15 10.69
C ARG A 501 6.69 3.31 10.79
N GLU A 502 7.41 2.31 10.31
CA GLU A 502 8.85 2.36 10.18
C GLU A 502 9.28 2.84 8.80
N ARG A 503 10.51 3.36 8.74
CA ARG A 503 11.25 3.58 7.51
C ARG A 503 12.71 3.22 7.76
N LEU A 504 13.22 2.27 7.00
CA LEU A 504 14.54 1.71 7.21
C LEU A 504 15.57 2.40 6.30
N TYR A 505 16.75 2.65 6.87
CA TYR A 505 17.92 3.17 6.18
C TYR A 505 19.09 2.23 6.43
N ALA A 506 19.17 1.18 5.60
CA ALA A 506 20.18 0.15 5.68
C ALA A 506 20.99 0.09 4.37
N GLY A 507 22.30 0.27 4.48
CA GLY A 507 23.25 0.17 3.38
C GLY A 507 24.68 0.35 3.89
N ASP A 508 25.68 0.31 3.01
CA ASP A 508 27.10 0.36 3.40
C ASP A 508 27.49 1.56 4.27
N THR A 509 26.73 2.65 4.17
CA THR A 509 26.93 3.91 4.90
C THR A 509 25.70 4.35 5.70
N MET A 510 24.64 3.53 5.73
CA MET A 510 23.37 3.84 6.38
C MET A 510 23.05 2.79 7.44
N ALA A 511 22.86 3.24 8.68
CA ALA A 511 22.51 2.39 9.81
C ALA A 511 21.48 3.07 10.71
N GLY A 512 20.32 3.42 10.14
CA GLY A 512 19.30 4.17 10.85
C GLY A 512 17.88 3.66 10.62
N ILE A 513 17.01 3.99 11.56
CA ILE A 513 15.56 3.76 11.48
C ILE A 513 14.83 5.06 11.81
N LEU A 514 13.76 5.33 11.09
CA LEU A 514 12.79 6.36 11.45
C LEU A 514 11.49 5.66 11.81
N VAL A 515 10.99 5.92 13.02
CA VAL A 515 9.65 5.49 13.43
C VAL A 515 8.80 6.75 13.58
N TYR A 516 7.67 6.78 12.87
CA TYR A 516 6.87 7.99 12.71
C TYR A 516 5.38 7.68 12.66
N THR A 517 4.56 8.70 12.90
CA THR A 517 3.10 8.60 12.81
C THR A 517 2.64 8.61 11.35
N ALA A 518 1.80 7.63 11.00
CA ALA A 518 1.43 7.31 9.63
C ALA A 518 -0.06 7.49 9.33
N THR A 519 -0.79 8.19 10.20
CA THR A 519 -2.24 8.40 10.07
C THR A 519 -2.57 9.75 9.44
N SER A 520 -3.56 9.78 8.56
CA SER A 520 -4.12 11.01 8.00
C SER A 520 -4.98 11.81 8.98
N ASP A 521 -5.34 11.18 10.10
CA ASP A 521 -6.25 11.75 11.10
C ASP A 521 -5.44 12.56 12.12
N SER A 522 -6.09 13.54 12.75
CA SER A 522 -5.48 14.50 13.70
C SER A 522 -4.78 13.89 14.92
N ALA A 523 -4.78 12.56 15.06
CA ALA A 523 -4.08 11.82 16.11
C ALA A 523 -2.54 11.96 16.03
N GLY A 524 -1.98 12.21 14.84
CA GLY A 524 -0.53 12.28 14.64
C GLY A 524 0.15 13.62 14.94
N SER A 525 -0.43 14.50 15.78
CA SER A 525 0.07 15.88 15.98
C SER A 525 0.18 16.35 17.43
N LEU A 526 0.12 15.42 18.40
CA LEU A 526 0.11 15.76 19.83
C LEU A 526 1.50 15.74 20.49
N GLY A 527 2.61 15.56 19.76
CA GLY A 527 3.96 15.53 20.32
C GLY A 527 4.31 14.23 21.06
N GLY A 528 3.40 13.25 21.06
CA GLY A 528 3.52 12.04 21.86
C GLY A 528 4.67 11.13 21.40
N ILE A 529 4.92 11.02 20.09
CA ILE A 529 6.03 10.20 19.60
C ILE A 529 7.36 10.94 19.75
N VAL A 530 7.37 12.25 19.56
CA VAL A 530 8.56 13.10 19.69
C VAL A 530 9.12 13.00 21.10
N ALA A 531 8.24 12.94 22.10
CA ALA A 531 8.63 12.76 23.50
C ALA A 531 9.34 11.42 23.76
N GLN A 532 9.11 10.37 22.94
CA GLN A 532 9.83 9.10 23.06
C GLN A 532 11.27 9.19 22.57
N GLY A 533 11.63 10.24 21.83
CA GLY A 533 12.99 10.50 21.41
C GLY A 533 13.83 11.28 22.43
N ASP A 534 13.25 11.64 23.58
CA ASP A 534 14.03 12.15 24.72
C ASP A 534 15.07 11.09 25.16
N PRO A 535 16.35 11.45 25.38
CA PRO A 535 17.42 10.46 25.57
C PRO A 535 17.18 9.52 26.76
N GLU A 536 16.66 10.02 27.88
CA GLU A 536 16.41 9.19 29.06
C GLU A 536 15.24 8.24 28.83
N ARG A 537 14.15 8.76 28.22
CA ARG A 537 12.98 7.95 27.88
C ARG A 537 13.32 6.88 26.86
N LEU A 538 14.01 7.25 25.77
CA LEU A 538 14.42 6.31 24.73
C LEU A 538 15.29 5.19 25.32
N ALA A 539 16.24 5.53 26.20
CA ALA A 539 17.08 4.54 26.84
C ALA A 539 16.27 3.57 27.72
N ALA A 540 15.30 4.06 28.48
CA ALA A 540 14.41 3.23 29.29
C ALA A 540 13.53 2.33 28.41
N THR A 541 12.90 2.89 27.38
CA THR A 541 12.03 2.16 26.46
C THR A 541 12.79 1.12 25.66
N LEU A 542 14.00 1.41 25.18
CA LEU A 542 14.83 0.42 24.47
C LEU A 542 15.18 -0.77 25.39
N ARG A 543 15.54 -0.52 26.65
CA ARG A 543 15.78 -1.60 27.63
C ARG A 543 14.53 -2.45 27.86
N SER A 544 13.38 -1.81 28.01
CA SER A 544 12.09 -2.51 28.17
C SER A 544 11.75 -3.36 26.95
N ALA A 545 11.87 -2.78 25.75
CA ALA A 545 11.63 -3.47 24.48
C ALA A 545 12.54 -4.68 24.29
N LEU A 546 13.84 -4.56 24.63
CA LEU A 546 14.80 -5.66 24.58
C LEU A 546 14.48 -6.75 25.60
N ALA A 547 14.12 -6.39 26.84
CA ALA A 547 13.72 -7.34 27.87
C ALA A 547 12.47 -8.13 27.44
N ARG A 548 11.49 -7.46 26.82
CA ARG A 548 10.31 -8.12 26.25
C ARG A 548 10.68 -9.00 25.06
N ALA A 549 11.55 -8.53 24.18
CA ALA A 549 12.02 -9.29 23.03
C ALA A 549 12.86 -10.52 23.41
N ALA A 550 13.39 -10.59 24.63
CA ALA A 550 14.09 -11.77 25.13
C ALA A 550 13.15 -12.96 25.38
N TRP A 551 11.86 -12.72 25.67
CA TRP A 551 10.88 -13.76 26.01
C TRP A 551 9.75 -13.86 25.00
N CYS A 552 9.49 -15.06 24.47
CA CYS A 552 8.31 -15.33 23.66
C CYS A 552 7.50 -16.49 24.27
N SER A 553 6.17 -16.35 24.30
CA SER A 553 5.27 -17.42 24.77
C SER A 553 5.32 -18.68 23.90
N ASN A 554 5.84 -18.57 22.68
CA ASN A 554 5.99 -19.67 21.73
C ASN A 554 7.41 -20.29 21.76
N ASP A 555 8.25 -19.90 22.71
CA ASP A 555 9.55 -20.55 22.89
C ASP A 555 9.40 -21.99 23.42
N PRO A 556 10.26 -22.94 23.00
CA PRO A 556 11.44 -22.76 22.14
C PRO A 556 11.15 -22.75 20.62
N LEU A 557 9.94 -23.14 20.20
CA LEU A 557 9.59 -23.29 18.78
C LEU A 557 9.79 -22.01 17.95
N CYS A 558 9.53 -20.84 18.54
CA CYS A 558 9.79 -19.57 17.88
C CYS A 558 11.29 -19.37 17.65
N MET A 559 12.11 -19.55 18.69
CA MET A 559 13.53 -19.23 18.68
C MET A 559 14.39 -20.19 17.85
N GLU A 560 13.98 -21.46 17.78
CA GLU A 560 14.66 -22.51 17.01
C GLU A 560 14.17 -22.58 15.55
N SER A 561 13.23 -21.71 15.15
CA SER A 561 12.67 -21.76 13.80
C SER A 561 13.66 -21.28 12.76
N GLY A 562 14.08 -22.20 11.88
CA GLY A 562 14.93 -21.90 10.72
C GLY A 562 14.18 -21.34 9.49
N ALA A 563 12.85 -21.28 9.56
CA ALA A 563 11.98 -20.81 8.50
C ALA A 563 10.57 -20.60 9.08
N SER A 564 10.14 -19.35 9.20
CA SER A 564 8.85 -18.97 9.75
C SER A 564 8.21 -17.82 8.97
N GLY A 565 7.00 -17.42 9.39
CA GLY A 565 6.26 -16.30 8.80
C GLY A 565 5.69 -16.61 7.41
N ALA A 566 5.18 -15.56 6.77
CA ALA A 566 4.79 -15.64 5.37
C ALA A 566 6.04 -15.94 4.54
N ASP A 567 5.93 -16.90 3.62
CA ASP A 567 6.98 -17.27 2.67
C ASP A 567 8.29 -17.81 3.24
N SER A 568 8.31 -18.19 4.53
CA SER A 568 9.46 -18.85 5.18
C SER A 568 10.75 -18.02 5.20
N VAL A 569 10.62 -16.68 5.16
CA VAL A 569 11.75 -15.73 5.15
C VAL A 569 12.03 -15.09 6.51
N ASN A 570 11.34 -15.52 7.56
CA ASN A 570 11.63 -15.13 8.93
C ASN A 570 12.33 -16.26 9.69
N LEU A 571 13.00 -15.92 10.78
CA LEU A 571 13.61 -16.87 11.72
C LEU A 571 12.88 -16.78 13.07
N ALA A 572 13.51 -16.24 14.11
CA ALA A 572 12.90 -16.10 15.44
C ALA A 572 11.89 -14.93 15.53
N ALA A 573 10.80 -15.02 14.75
CA ALA A 573 9.76 -14.01 14.67
C ALA A 573 8.35 -14.61 14.57
N CYS A 574 7.44 -14.16 15.44
CA CYS A 574 6.03 -14.54 15.42
C CYS A 574 5.12 -13.44 15.95
N HIS A 575 3.79 -13.63 15.84
CA HIS A 575 2.78 -12.67 16.31
C HIS A 575 2.85 -12.37 17.80
N ALA A 576 3.45 -13.25 18.61
CA ALA A 576 3.59 -13.05 20.04
C ALA A 576 4.79 -12.18 20.43
N CYS A 577 5.74 -11.91 19.51
CA CYS A 577 6.96 -11.17 19.84
C CYS A 577 7.23 -9.95 18.95
N VAL A 578 7.31 -10.11 17.62
CA VAL A 578 7.85 -9.05 16.74
C VAL A 578 6.99 -8.74 15.52
N LEU A 579 5.99 -9.53 15.13
CA LEU A 579 5.17 -9.17 13.97
C LEU A 579 4.26 -7.97 14.31
N LEU A 580 4.14 -7.05 13.36
CA LEU A 580 3.32 -5.84 13.43
C LEU A 580 2.11 -5.91 12.48
N PRO A 581 1.12 -5.01 12.62
CA PRO A 581 0.10 -4.80 11.59
C PRO A 581 0.72 -4.46 10.22
N GLU A 582 0.09 -4.86 9.11
CA GLU A 582 0.65 -4.66 7.76
C GLU A 582 0.85 -3.17 7.41
N THR A 583 0.08 -2.28 8.02
CA THR A 583 0.19 -0.82 7.80
C THR A 583 1.46 -0.21 8.40
N SER A 584 2.08 -0.89 9.35
CA SER A 584 3.23 -0.38 10.12
C SER A 584 4.58 -0.78 9.53
N CYS A 585 4.66 -1.96 8.91
CA CYS A 585 5.88 -2.49 8.30
C CYS A 585 5.94 -2.12 6.80
N GLU A 586 7.12 -1.76 6.29
CA GLU A 586 7.30 -1.54 4.83
C GLU A 586 7.59 -2.82 4.05
N LEU A 587 7.97 -3.89 4.78
CA LEU A 587 8.41 -5.18 4.25
C LEU A 587 7.38 -6.30 4.44
N ASN A 588 6.13 -5.96 4.79
CA ASN A 588 5.06 -6.93 5.05
C ASN A 588 5.45 -8.02 6.08
N ASN A 589 6.15 -7.62 7.16
CA ASN A 589 6.69 -8.51 8.17
C ASN A 589 7.64 -9.60 7.64
N SER A 590 8.41 -9.31 6.59
CA SER A 590 9.43 -10.20 6.03
C SER A 590 10.83 -9.82 6.52
N PHE A 591 11.70 -10.80 6.75
CA PHE A 591 13.09 -10.60 7.21
C PHE A 591 13.20 -10.10 8.65
N LEU A 592 12.66 -10.88 9.59
CA LEU A 592 12.69 -10.60 11.02
C LEU A 592 13.41 -11.72 11.79
N ASP A 593 14.26 -11.33 12.74
CA ASP A 593 14.93 -12.25 13.66
C ASP A 593 15.33 -11.54 14.97
N ARG A 594 14.60 -11.82 16.07
CA ARG A 594 14.91 -11.23 17.38
C ARG A 594 16.23 -11.73 17.97
N THR A 595 16.74 -12.87 17.51
CA THR A 595 18.02 -13.43 17.93
C THR A 595 19.17 -12.46 17.67
N LEU A 596 19.10 -11.68 16.59
CA LEU A 596 20.11 -10.67 16.27
C LEU A 596 20.12 -9.49 17.26
N LEU A 597 19.02 -9.26 17.98
CA LEU A 597 18.93 -8.22 19.01
C LEU A 597 19.46 -8.71 20.36
N VAL A 598 18.89 -9.80 20.87
CA VAL A 598 19.10 -10.27 22.26
C VAL A 598 20.10 -11.43 22.38
N GLY A 599 20.39 -12.12 21.28
CA GLY A 599 21.23 -13.30 21.24
C GLY A 599 20.44 -14.61 21.33
N ALA A 600 21.06 -15.71 20.90
CA ALA A 600 20.48 -17.04 21.05
C ALA A 600 20.63 -17.52 22.51
N PRO A 601 19.63 -18.25 23.09
CA PRO A 601 19.75 -18.82 24.44
C PRO A 601 20.93 -19.78 24.58
N SER A 602 21.31 -20.44 23.49
CA SER A 602 22.48 -21.33 23.44
C SER A 602 23.82 -20.59 23.49
N GLY A 603 23.81 -19.26 23.33
CA GLY A 603 25.01 -18.44 23.17
C GLY A 603 25.70 -18.58 21.81
N ALA A 604 25.13 -19.37 20.88
CA ALA A 604 25.74 -19.63 19.57
C ALA A 604 25.77 -18.39 18.66
N VAL A 605 24.73 -17.56 18.72
CA VAL A 605 24.63 -16.32 17.94
C VAL A 605 24.59 -15.14 18.91
N PRO A 606 25.56 -14.21 18.85
CA PRO A 606 25.59 -13.05 19.74
C PRO A 606 24.60 -11.98 19.28
N GLY A 607 23.83 -11.46 20.23
CA GLY A 607 22.91 -10.33 19.98
C GLY A 607 23.65 -9.00 20.02
N TYR A 608 23.26 -8.05 19.16
CA TYR A 608 23.86 -6.71 19.15
C TYR A 608 23.73 -5.99 20.50
N PHE A 609 22.60 -6.20 21.20
CA PHE A 609 22.30 -5.61 22.52
C PHE A 609 22.48 -6.61 23.68
N GLN A 610 23.13 -7.76 23.47
CA GLN A 610 23.20 -8.83 24.48
C GLN A 610 23.81 -8.38 25.82
N GLN A 611 24.85 -7.53 25.79
CA GLN A 611 25.48 -6.98 27.00
C GLN A 611 24.55 -6.08 27.82
N ILE A 612 23.49 -5.55 27.20
CA ILE A 612 22.51 -4.66 27.82
C ILE A 612 21.32 -5.47 28.34
N ALA A 613 20.89 -6.49 27.60
CA ALA A 613 19.80 -7.37 27.97
C ALA A 613 20.12 -8.23 29.21
N ALA A 614 21.40 -8.53 29.47
CA ALA A 614 21.84 -9.33 30.62
C ALA A 614 21.88 -8.58 31.97
N VAL A 615 21.58 -7.28 32.01
CA VAL A 615 21.74 -6.41 33.19
C VAL A 615 20.41 -6.11 33.91
N ASN A 616 19.30 -6.75 33.51
CA ASN A 616 18.00 -6.63 34.19
C ASN A 616 17.63 -7.91 34.93
#